data_AF-X1ND25-F1
#
_entry.id   AF-X1ND25-F1
#
_cell.length_a   1.000
_cell.length_b   1.000
_cell.length_c   1.000
_cell.angle_alpha   90.00
_cell.angle_beta   90.00
_cell.angle_gamma   90.00
#
_symmetry.space_group_name_H-M   'P 1'
#
loop_
_entity.id
_entity.type
_entity.pdbx_description
1 polymer ?
#
loop_
_entity_poly.entity_id
_entity_poly.type
_entity_poly.pdbx_seq_one_letter_code
_entity_poly.pdbx_strand_id
1 'polypeptide(L)'
;DYLIAKYIMNKILATKKYDIDFLNQHVDNYKDIFTEVEKIDENKILQLTGLTREILEAFTKVLFEFQHKTLFIVGFGPQKYFYGGKNLNTIALIQILLGNFGKLGTGFLFSQSGFSKEFTNSLMNYITQPQLYTPCNSFPLVNLGTSLSSNKFKMLFVYNLNPASSLPNQTILRKSLSREDLYVVVLDMFLNETTKFADIVIPAKFDLECDDFITPYFTPGISINQGGPCPYPDCLSNYEFFQLLAKKIRWEDDKLFQETQEEIFKKCVELLPKEVQQSLKLNGYYIPFGINDIPYEDLNFPTFNGKIQI
;
A
#
# COMPACT_ATOMS: atom_id res chain seq x y z
N ASP A 1 -2.35 -19.02 7.46
CA ASP A 1 -2.23 -18.67 6.03
C ASP A 1 -1.14 -19.43 5.29
N TYR A 2 0.15 -19.16 5.53
CA TYR A 2 1.27 -19.78 4.81
C TYR A 2 1.22 -21.33 4.74
N LEU A 3 0.98 -21.99 5.89
CA LEU A 3 0.90 -23.45 5.96
C LEU A 3 -0.31 -23.99 5.18
N ILE A 4 -1.45 -23.29 5.21
CA ILE A 4 -2.65 -23.66 4.47
C ILE A 4 -2.39 -23.53 2.97
N ALA A 5 -1.73 -22.45 2.54
CA ALA A 5 -1.37 -22.26 1.15
C ALA A 5 -0.44 -23.38 0.63
N LYS A 6 0.55 -23.78 1.44
CA LYS A 6 1.40 -24.94 1.19
C LYS A 6 0.60 -26.24 1.03
N TYR A 7 -0.34 -26.51 1.93
CA TYR A 7 -1.22 -27.69 1.82
C TYR A 7 -2.00 -27.70 0.50
N ILE A 8 -2.59 -26.57 0.12
CA ILE A 8 -3.35 -26.45 -1.14
C ILE A 8 -2.44 -26.69 -2.34
N MET A 9 -1.24 -26.12 -2.37
CA MET A 9 -0.27 -26.38 -3.44
C MET A 9 0.11 -27.87 -3.51
N ASN A 10 0.31 -28.53 -2.37
CA ASN A 10 0.55 -29.97 -2.33
C ASN A 10 -0.59 -30.75 -2.98
N LYS A 11 -1.84 -30.39 -2.69
CA LYS A 11 -3.00 -31.02 -3.34
C LYS A 11 -3.07 -30.73 -4.83
N ILE A 12 -2.81 -29.49 -5.28
CA ILE A 12 -2.78 -29.12 -6.70
C ILE A 12 -1.81 -30.03 -7.47
N LEU A 13 -0.61 -30.24 -6.92
CA LEU A 13 0.42 -31.07 -7.56
C LEU A 13 0.06 -32.57 -7.51
N ALA A 14 -0.37 -33.08 -6.35
CA ALA A 14 -0.75 -34.49 -6.19
C ALA A 14 -1.89 -34.89 -7.13
N THR A 15 -2.85 -33.99 -7.38
CA THR A 15 -3.98 -34.24 -8.30
C THR A 15 -3.72 -33.77 -9.73
N LYS A 16 -2.53 -33.22 -10.02
CA LYS A 16 -2.17 -32.65 -11.34
C LYS A 16 -3.21 -31.65 -11.87
N LYS A 17 -3.74 -30.80 -10.99
CA LYS A 17 -4.75 -29.78 -11.32
C LYS A 17 -4.15 -28.42 -11.72
N TYR A 18 -2.83 -28.33 -11.79
CA TYR A 18 -2.13 -27.14 -12.26
C TYR A 18 -2.28 -26.96 -13.79
N ASP A 19 -2.20 -25.72 -14.25
CA ASP A 19 -2.23 -25.36 -15.67
C ASP A 19 -0.81 -25.40 -16.23
N ILE A 20 -0.40 -26.55 -16.76
CA ILE A 20 0.98 -26.78 -17.21
C ILE A 20 1.38 -25.92 -18.42
N ASP A 21 0.44 -25.64 -19.31
CA ASP A 21 0.69 -24.84 -20.50
C ASP A 21 0.91 -23.39 -20.10
N PHE A 22 0.06 -22.87 -19.22
CA PHE A 22 0.24 -21.54 -18.62
C PHE A 22 1.60 -21.42 -17.92
N LEU A 23 1.96 -22.39 -17.06
CA LEU A 23 3.22 -22.37 -16.32
C LEU A 23 4.44 -22.38 -17.24
N ASN A 24 4.46 -23.23 -18.27
CA ASN A 24 5.57 -23.32 -19.22
C ASN A 24 5.76 -22.02 -20.02
N GLN A 25 4.66 -21.39 -20.42
CA GLN A 25 4.70 -20.24 -21.32
C GLN A 25 4.92 -18.93 -20.55
N HIS A 26 4.31 -18.77 -19.37
CA HIS A 26 4.17 -17.47 -18.72
C HIS A 26 4.81 -17.37 -17.33
N VAL A 27 5.44 -18.43 -16.81
CA VAL A 27 5.99 -18.44 -15.45
C VAL A 27 7.42 -18.94 -15.43
N ASP A 28 8.33 -18.14 -14.86
CA ASP A 28 9.72 -18.52 -14.69
C ASP A 28 9.91 -19.40 -13.45
N ASN A 29 10.89 -20.31 -13.50
CA ASN A 29 11.34 -21.13 -12.37
C ASN A 29 10.24 -21.91 -11.61
N TYR A 30 9.06 -22.13 -12.22
CA TYR A 30 7.94 -22.79 -11.53
C TYR A 30 8.27 -24.21 -11.04
N LYS A 31 9.25 -24.88 -11.65
CA LYS A 31 9.69 -26.23 -11.26
C LYS A 31 10.32 -26.27 -9.86
N ASP A 32 10.89 -25.14 -9.41
CA ASP A 32 11.44 -25.04 -8.06
C ASP A 32 10.34 -25.13 -7.01
N ILE A 33 9.14 -24.61 -7.33
CA ILE A 33 7.95 -24.78 -6.47
C ILE A 33 7.62 -26.25 -6.32
N PHE A 34 7.67 -27.04 -7.40
CA PHE A 34 7.31 -28.45 -7.35
C PHE A 34 8.23 -29.21 -6.41
N THR A 35 9.54 -28.94 -6.52
CA THR A 35 10.56 -29.51 -5.64
C THR A 35 10.33 -29.15 -4.16
N GLU A 36 9.92 -27.91 -3.88
CA GLU A 36 9.64 -27.47 -2.50
C GLU A 36 8.31 -28.01 -1.96
N VAL A 37 7.31 -28.19 -2.81
CA VAL A 37 5.99 -28.71 -2.44
C VAL A 37 6.06 -30.21 -2.11
N GLU A 38 6.87 -30.99 -2.83
CA GLU A 38 7.09 -32.42 -2.54
C GLU A 38 7.65 -32.68 -1.14
N LYS A 39 8.30 -31.69 -0.52
CA LYS A 39 8.84 -31.77 0.85
C LYS A 39 7.80 -31.50 1.94
N ILE A 40 6.54 -31.22 1.56
CA ILE A 40 5.50 -30.83 2.50
C ILE A 40 4.98 -32.04 3.29
N ASP A 41 5.05 -31.93 4.62
CA ASP A 41 4.38 -32.85 5.54
C ASP A 41 2.97 -32.33 5.88
N GLU A 42 1.95 -32.98 5.31
CA GLU A 42 0.55 -32.64 5.56
C GLU A 42 0.14 -32.82 7.02
N ASN A 43 0.62 -33.87 7.68
CA ASN A 43 0.23 -34.16 9.07
C ASN A 43 0.76 -33.08 10.00
N LYS A 44 1.99 -32.62 9.74
CA LYS A 44 2.56 -31.47 10.44
C LYS A 44 1.75 -30.20 10.22
N ILE A 45 1.24 -29.95 9.01
CA ILE A 45 0.38 -28.79 8.73
C ILE A 45 -0.94 -28.89 9.51
N LEU A 46 -1.60 -30.05 9.49
CA LEU A 46 -2.85 -30.26 10.23
C LEU A 46 -2.64 -30.04 11.73
N GLN A 47 -1.55 -30.58 12.28
CA GLN A 47 -1.19 -30.39 13.68
C GLN A 47 -0.93 -28.91 14.03
N LEU A 48 -0.16 -28.19 13.22
CA LEU A 48 0.20 -26.80 13.50
C LEU A 48 -0.94 -25.81 13.27
N THR A 49 -1.83 -26.11 12.33
CA THR A 49 -2.98 -25.24 12.01
C THR A 49 -4.19 -25.54 12.90
N GLY A 50 -4.29 -26.74 13.46
CA GLY A 50 -5.46 -27.20 14.20
C GLY A 50 -6.68 -27.45 13.31
N LEU A 51 -6.53 -27.39 11.98
CA LEU A 51 -7.61 -27.67 11.03
C LEU A 51 -7.71 -29.17 10.77
N THR A 52 -8.93 -29.63 10.54
CA THR A 52 -9.15 -31.03 10.14
C THR A 52 -8.87 -31.21 8.65
N ARG A 53 -8.54 -32.45 8.27
CA ARG A 53 -8.27 -32.81 6.88
C ARG A 53 -9.48 -32.55 5.99
N GLU A 54 -10.66 -32.87 6.50
CA GLU A 54 -11.94 -32.73 5.79
C GLU A 54 -12.20 -31.28 5.40
N ILE A 55 -11.90 -30.31 6.28
CA ILE A 55 -12.07 -28.87 6.00
C ILE A 55 -11.15 -28.44 4.85
N LEU A 56 -9.86 -28.79 4.93
CA LEU A 56 -8.88 -28.39 3.92
C LEU A 56 -9.12 -29.08 2.57
N GLU A 57 -9.58 -30.32 2.58
CA GLU A 57 -9.96 -31.05 1.36
C GLU A 57 -11.24 -30.50 0.74
N ALA A 58 -12.24 -30.14 1.55
CA ALA A 58 -13.45 -29.47 1.07
C ALA A 58 -13.11 -28.12 0.41
N PHE A 59 -12.25 -27.31 1.03
CA PHE A 59 -11.80 -26.05 0.46
C PHE A 59 -11.05 -26.25 -0.87
N THR A 60 -10.09 -27.18 -0.88
CA THR A 60 -9.34 -27.52 -2.09
C THR A 60 -10.26 -28.02 -3.22
N LYS A 61 -11.28 -28.83 -2.90
CA LYS A 61 -12.26 -29.33 -3.86
C LYS A 61 -13.01 -28.19 -4.53
N VAL A 62 -13.44 -27.18 -3.77
CA VAL A 62 -14.10 -25.98 -4.32
C VAL A 62 -13.17 -25.24 -5.28
N LEU A 63 -11.89 -25.08 -4.94
CA LEU A 63 -10.92 -24.44 -5.85
C LEU A 63 -10.79 -25.19 -7.18
N PHE A 64 -10.84 -26.53 -7.16
CA PHE A 64 -10.73 -27.34 -8.38
C PHE A 64 -12.01 -27.35 -9.20
N GLU A 65 -13.17 -27.35 -8.55
CA GLU A 65 -14.48 -27.30 -9.21
C GLU A 65 -14.69 -25.98 -9.93
N PHE A 66 -14.24 -24.88 -9.33
CA PHE A 66 -14.35 -23.52 -9.85
C PHE A 66 -13.03 -23.00 -10.41
N GLN A 67 -12.16 -23.87 -10.92
CA GLN A 67 -10.92 -23.44 -11.57
C GLN A 67 -11.22 -22.40 -12.67
N HIS A 68 -10.40 -21.35 -12.74
CA HIS A 68 -10.60 -20.15 -13.58
C HIS A 68 -11.83 -19.29 -13.24
N LYS A 69 -12.48 -19.54 -12.10
CA LYS A 69 -13.62 -18.77 -11.58
C LYS A 69 -13.43 -18.43 -10.10
N THR A 70 -12.19 -18.38 -9.63
CA THR A 70 -11.85 -18.07 -8.23
C THR A 70 -11.04 -16.79 -8.16
N LEU A 71 -11.47 -15.84 -7.33
CA LEU A 71 -10.73 -14.62 -7.07
C LEU A 71 -10.27 -14.59 -5.62
N PHE A 72 -8.96 -14.44 -5.41
CA PHE A 72 -8.39 -14.24 -4.08
C PHE A 72 -8.25 -12.75 -3.80
N ILE A 73 -9.16 -12.21 -3.00
CA ILE A 73 -9.07 -10.85 -2.46
C ILE A 73 -8.35 -10.93 -1.12
N VAL A 74 -7.11 -10.44 -1.07
CA VAL A 74 -6.27 -10.53 0.12
C VAL A 74 -6.16 -9.17 0.80
N GLY A 75 -6.55 -9.11 2.07
CA GLY A 75 -6.43 -7.91 2.89
C GLY A 75 -5.06 -7.77 3.56
N PHE A 76 -4.96 -6.86 4.54
CA PHE A 76 -3.66 -6.56 5.16
C PHE A 76 -3.20 -7.59 6.23
N GLY A 77 -4.10 -8.45 6.73
CA GLY A 77 -3.84 -9.37 7.83
C GLY A 77 -2.65 -10.32 7.61
N PRO A 78 -2.59 -11.08 6.50
CA PRO A 78 -1.50 -12.03 6.21
C PRO A 78 -0.09 -11.40 6.15
N GLN A 79 -0.02 -10.08 6.04
CA GLN A 79 1.21 -9.31 6.03
C GLN A 79 1.76 -8.98 7.42
N LYS A 80 0.92 -8.99 8.46
CA LYS A 80 1.27 -8.54 9.82
C LYS A 80 2.06 -9.62 10.58
N TYR A 81 2.99 -10.25 9.88
CA TYR A 81 3.91 -11.27 10.36
C TYR A 81 5.32 -10.95 9.89
N PHE A 82 6.31 -11.52 10.58
CA PHE A 82 7.73 -11.31 10.25
C PHE A 82 8.07 -11.64 8.78
N TYR A 83 7.42 -12.65 8.20
CA TYR A 83 7.56 -13.04 6.79
C TYR A 83 6.33 -12.68 5.94
N GLY A 84 5.64 -11.57 6.26
CA GLY A 84 4.38 -11.18 5.63
C GLY A 84 4.40 -11.14 4.09
N GLY A 85 5.46 -10.58 3.49
CA GLY A 85 5.61 -10.57 2.03
C GLY A 85 5.70 -11.98 1.43
N LYS A 86 6.47 -12.88 2.07
CA LYS A 86 6.57 -14.28 1.63
C LYS A 86 5.24 -15.01 1.79
N ASN A 87 4.46 -14.70 2.83
CA ASN A 87 3.12 -15.26 3.00
C ASN A 87 2.20 -14.88 1.84
N LEU A 88 2.16 -13.60 1.45
CA LEU A 88 1.37 -13.14 0.31
C LEU A 88 1.81 -13.82 -0.99
N ASN A 89 3.11 -13.88 -1.27
CA ASN A 89 3.63 -14.56 -2.46
C ASN A 89 3.18 -16.02 -2.49
N THR A 90 3.27 -16.73 -1.36
CA THR A 90 2.86 -18.14 -1.26
C THR A 90 1.36 -18.33 -1.54
N ILE A 91 0.51 -17.39 -1.12
CA ILE A 91 -0.93 -17.44 -1.43
C ILE A 91 -1.16 -17.18 -2.92
N ALA A 92 -0.45 -16.21 -3.50
CA ALA A 92 -0.55 -15.90 -4.93
C ALA A 92 -0.13 -17.09 -5.82
N LEU A 93 0.84 -17.90 -5.37
CA LEU A 93 1.25 -19.12 -6.09
C LEU A 93 0.10 -20.08 -6.36
N ILE A 94 -0.93 -20.14 -5.51
CA ILE A 94 -2.12 -20.98 -5.75
C ILE A 94 -2.82 -20.56 -7.05
N GLN A 95 -3.05 -19.26 -7.23
CA GLN A 95 -3.70 -18.72 -8.42
C GLN A 95 -2.80 -18.84 -9.66
N ILE A 96 -1.48 -18.72 -9.48
CA ILE A 96 -0.49 -18.92 -10.55
C ILE A 96 -0.50 -20.38 -11.03
N LEU A 97 -0.42 -21.33 -10.10
CA LEU A 97 -0.44 -22.77 -10.40
C LEU A 97 -1.74 -23.19 -11.08
N LEU A 98 -2.87 -22.60 -10.70
CA LEU A 98 -4.17 -22.88 -11.30
C LEU A 98 -4.38 -22.19 -12.66
N GLY A 99 -3.45 -21.34 -13.13
CA GLY A 99 -3.56 -20.62 -14.40
C GLY A 99 -4.70 -19.59 -14.42
N ASN A 100 -4.91 -18.90 -13.31
CA ASN A 100 -6.07 -18.03 -13.07
C ASN A 100 -5.82 -16.55 -13.41
N PHE A 101 -4.78 -16.21 -14.16
CA PHE A 101 -4.48 -14.85 -14.62
C PHE A 101 -4.93 -14.67 -16.08
N GLY A 102 -5.20 -13.42 -16.49
CA GLY A 102 -5.65 -13.09 -17.86
C GLY A 102 -7.01 -13.65 -18.23
N LYS A 103 -7.87 -13.95 -17.24
CA LYS A 103 -9.19 -14.55 -17.42
C LYS A 103 -10.23 -13.78 -16.61
N LEU A 104 -11.45 -13.68 -17.14
CA LEU A 104 -12.54 -12.92 -16.50
C LEU A 104 -12.94 -13.52 -15.15
N GLY A 105 -13.07 -12.67 -14.12
CA GLY A 105 -13.63 -13.05 -12.82
C GLY A 105 -12.75 -13.93 -11.94
N THR A 106 -11.45 -14.04 -12.23
CA THR A 106 -10.52 -14.91 -11.51
C THR A 106 -9.18 -14.20 -11.26
N GLY A 107 -8.37 -14.74 -10.35
CA GLY A 107 -7.00 -14.29 -10.13
C GLY A 107 -6.72 -13.88 -8.69
N PHE A 108 -5.84 -12.89 -8.52
CA PHE A 108 -5.34 -12.45 -7.22
C PHE A 108 -5.37 -10.92 -7.11
N LEU A 109 -6.00 -10.41 -6.06
CA LEU A 109 -6.20 -8.99 -5.82
C LEU A 109 -5.67 -8.64 -4.43
N PHE A 110 -4.66 -7.77 -4.39
CA PHE A 110 -4.11 -7.21 -3.14
C PHE A 110 -4.18 -5.67 -3.15
N SER A 111 -3.28 -5.01 -3.87
CA SER A 111 -3.32 -3.57 -4.16
C SER A 111 -3.34 -3.35 -5.66
N GLN A 112 -4.22 -2.47 -6.09
CA GLN A 112 -4.41 -2.02 -7.47
C GLN A 112 -3.72 -0.67 -7.74
N SER A 113 -3.05 -0.09 -6.74
CA SER A 113 -2.33 1.18 -6.88
C SER A 113 -1.23 1.17 -7.95
N GLY A 114 -0.73 -0.01 -8.32
CA GLY A 114 0.24 -0.18 -9.41
C GLY A 114 -0.29 0.29 -10.77
N PHE A 115 -1.58 0.12 -11.03
CA PHE A 115 -2.21 0.52 -12.30
C PHE A 115 -2.34 2.04 -12.43
N SER A 116 -2.41 2.78 -11.32
CA SER A 116 -2.46 4.24 -11.36
C SER A 116 -1.09 4.90 -11.61
N LYS A 117 0.01 4.14 -11.58
CA LYS A 117 1.39 4.69 -11.70
C LYS A 117 1.64 5.40 -13.02
N GLU A 118 1.03 4.92 -14.10
CA GLU A 118 1.22 5.46 -15.44
C GLU A 118 0.94 6.97 -15.50
N PHE A 119 -0.14 7.43 -14.85
CA PHE A 119 -0.49 8.85 -14.80
C PHE A 119 -0.11 9.53 -13.49
N THR A 120 0.12 8.82 -12.38
CA THR A 120 0.50 9.45 -11.10
C THR A 120 2.01 9.71 -10.95
N ASN A 121 2.88 9.02 -11.70
CA ASN A 121 4.33 9.23 -11.60
C ASN A 121 4.76 10.67 -11.89
N SER A 122 4.16 11.31 -12.91
CA SER A 122 4.45 12.72 -13.25
C SER A 122 4.08 13.68 -12.11
N LEU A 123 2.97 13.40 -11.40
CA LEU A 123 2.52 14.20 -10.26
C LEU A 123 3.49 14.02 -9.09
N MET A 124 3.86 12.77 -8.78
CA MET A 124 4.82 12.48 -7.71
C MET A 124 6.17 13.14 -7.97
N ASN A 125 6.66 13.10 -9.21
CA ASN A 125 7.91 13.77 -9.59
C ASN A 125 7.83 15.29 -9.43
N TYR A 126 6.69 15.90 -9.78
CA TYR A 126 6.44 17.32 -9.61
C TYR A 126 6.43 17.75 -8.14
N ILE A 127 5.67 17.02 -7.31
CA ILE A 127 5.47 17.33 -5.89
C ILE A 127 6.73 17.08 -5.07
N THR A 128 7.39 15.93 -5.28
CA THR A 128 8.51 15.49 -4.41
C THR A 128 9.87 15.95 -4.88
N GLN A 129 10.00 16.35 -6.15
CA GLN A 129 11.25 16.81 -6.79
C GLN A 129 12.48 16.00 -6.35
N PRO A 130 12.45 14.66 -6.46
CA PRO A 130 13.42 13.77 -5.81
C PRO A 130 14.87 13.98 -6.28
N GLN A 131 15.07 14.57 -7.45
CA GLN A 131 16.38 14.95 -8.01
C GLN A 131 17.05 16.12 -7.28
N LEU A 132 16.30 16.94 -6.54
CA LEU A 132 16.83 18.12 -5.85
C LEU A 132 17.31 17.81 -4.43
N TYR A 133 16.81 16.73 -3.82
CA TYR A 133 17.06 16.42 -2.43
C TYR A 133 17.66 15.03 -2.30
N THR A 134 18.74 14.93 -1.53
CA THR A 134 19.31 13.62 -1.19
C THR A 134 18.44 12.98 -0.10
N PRO A 135 18.10 11.69 -0.21
CA PRO A 135 17.40 10.98 0.85
C PRO A 135 18.13 11.16 2.19
N CYS A 136 17.40 11.61 3.21
CA CYS A 136 17.92 11.71 4.57
C CYS A 136 17.93 10.33 5.25
N ASN A 137 18.64 10.23 6.39
CA ASN A 137 18.58 9.07 7.27
C ASN A 137 17.13 8.73 7.59
N SER A 138 16.70 7.50 7.26
CA SER A 138 15.35 7.01 7.52
C SER A 138 15.40 5.66 8.23
N PHE A 139 14.33 5.32 8.94
CA PHE A 139 14.15 4.03 9.59
C PHE A 139 12.69 3.57 9.44
N PRO A 140 12.42 2.24 9.52
CA PRO A 140 11.06 1.74 9.44
C PRO A 140 10.16 2.35 10.53
N LEU A 141 9.00 2.89 10.15
CA LEU A 141 8.09 3.58 11.08
C LEU A 141 7.71 2.75 12.32
N VAL A 142 7.60 1.43 12.18
CA VAL A 142 7.34 0.50 13.30
C VAL A 142 8.43 0.54 14.39
N ASN A 143 9.62 1.04 14.07
CA ASN A 143 10.73 1.22 14.99
C ASN A 143 10.78 2.63 15.61
N LEU A 144 9.76 3.48 15.41
CA LEU A 144 9.76 4.85 15.94
C LEU A 144 10.12 4.92 17.42
N GLY A 145 9.53 4.06 18.25
CA GLY A 145 9.80 4.05 19.69
C GLY A 145 11.26 3.74 20.04
N THR A 146 11.88 2.77 19.37
CA THR A 146 13.27 2.39 19.60
C THR A 146 14.25 3.37 18.96
N SER A 147 13.94 3.94 17.81
CA SER A 147 14.76 4.99 17.19
C SER A 147 14.83 6.24 18.06
N LEU A 148 13.69 6.65 18.62
CA LEU A 148 13.60 7.79 19.53
C LEU A 148 14.23 7.52 20.91
N SER A 149 14.54 6.27 21.30
CA SER A 149 15.19 6.03 22.60
C SER A 149 16.69 6.37 22.59
N SER A 150 17.28 6.58 21.42
CA SER A 150 18.72 6.84 21.25
C SER A 150 19.17 8.27 21.59
N ASN A 151 18.24 9.16 21.97
CA ASN A 151 18.45 10.58 22.23
C ASN A 151 19.05 11.41 21.09
N LYS A 152 19.19 10.82 19.89
CA LYS A 152 19.70 11.48 18.68
C LYS A 152 18.72 12.51 18.11
N PHE A 153 17.42 12.26 18.28
CA PHE A 153 16.35 13.14 17.81
C PHE A 153 15.94 14.10 18.94
N LYS A 154 15.88 15.39 18.59
CA LYS A 154 15.51 16.50 19.49
C LYS A 154 14.20 17.17 19.10
N MET A 155 13.70 16.91 17.89
CA MET A 155 12.43 17.42 17.41
C MET A 155 11.72 16.32 16.61
N LEU A 156 10.41 16.22 16.77
CA LEU A 156 9.54 15.29 16.07
C LEU A 156 8.30 16.01 15.57
N PHE A 157 8.07 16.00 14.26
CA PHE A 157 6.81 16.41 13.67
C PHE A 157 5.95 15.16 13.42
N VAL A 158 4.71 15.18 13.89
CA VAL A 158 3.72 14.13 13.64
C VAL A 158 2.53 14.77 12.95
N TYR A 159 2.19 14.27 11.76
CA TYR A 159 1.00 14.66 11.01
C TYR A 159 0.44 13.42 10.29
N ASN A 160 -0.87 13.40 10.07
CA ASN A 160 -1.59 12.28 9.42
C ASN A 160 -1.38 10.91 10.11
N LEU A 161 -1.03 10.90 11.39
CA LEU A 161 -0.72 9.67 12.13
C LEU A 161 -0.94 9.85 13.64
N ASN A 162 -1.51 8.84 14.29
CA ASN A 162 -1.59 8.73 15.74
C ASN A 162 -0.68 7.58 16.25
N PRO A 163 0.65 7.77 16.27
CA PRO A 163 1.59 6.70 16.57
C PRO A 163 1.43 6.10 17.97
N ALA A 164 1.03 6.89 18.98
CA ALA A 164 0.86 6.41 20.35
C ALA A 164 -0.27 5.36 20.51
N SER A 165 -1.16 5.28 19.52
CA SER A 165 -2.24 4.29 19.42
C SER A 165 -1.98 3.24 18.33
N SER A 166 -1.50 3.65 17.15
CA SER A 166 -1.45 2.78 15.96
C SER A 166 -0.17 1.95 15.80
N LEU A 167 0.95 2.33 16.44
CA LEU A 167 2.23 1.64 16.29
C LEU A 167 2.48 0.58 17.39
N PRO A 168 3.27 -0.47 17.09
CA PRO A 168 3.60 -1.52 18.05
C PRO A 168 4.56 -1.02 19.15
N ASN A 169 4.79 -1.86 20.16
CA ASN A 169 5.70 -1.58 21.28
C ASN A 169 5.39 -0.26 21.99
N GLN A 170 4.10 -0.01 22.27
CA GLN A 170 3.59 1.23 22.83
C GLN A 170 4.30 1.65 24.13
N THR A 171 4.74 0.70 24.97
CA THR A 171 5.50 1.01 26.20
C THR A 171 6.79 1.77 25.90
N ILE A 172 7.58 1.29 24.94
CA ILE A 172 8.83 1.95 24.55
C ILE A 172 8.51 3.26 23.84
N LEU A 173 7.55 3.24 22.92
CA LEU A 173 7.16 4.42 22.16
C LEU A 173 6.70 5.57 23.05
N ARG A 174 5.76 5.33 23.97
CA ARG A 174 5.26 6.36 24.90
C ARG A 174 6.35 6.86 25.83
N LYS A 175 7.25 5.98 26.31
CA LYS A 175 8.42 6.40 27.09
C LYS A 175 9.33 7.32 26.28
N SER A 176 9.61 6.98 25.03
CA SER A 176 10.45 7.79 24.14
C SER A 176 9.80 9.12 23.77
N LEU A 177 8.47 9.16 23.59
CA LEU A 177 7.71 10.40 23.35
C LEU A 177 7.66 11.32 24.57
N SER A 178 7.80 10.78 25.79
CA SER A 178 7.77 11.56 27.05
C SER A 178 9.14 12.10 27.47
N ARG A 179 10.14 12.06 26.58
CA ARG A 179 11.49 12.55 26.88
C ARG A 179 11.49 14.07 26.97
N GLU A 180 12.03 14.62 28.06
CA GLU A 180 12.14 16.07 28.26
C GLU A 180 13.00 16.79 27.20
N ASP A 181 13.91 16.07 26.53
CA ASP A 181 14.81 16.61 25.52
C ASP A 181 14.34 16.38 24.07
N LEU A 182 13.06 16.00 23.89
CA LEU A 182 12.42 15.80 22.59
C LEU A 182 11.23 16.76 22.45
N TYR A 183 11.33 17.74 21.56
CA TYR A 183 10.24 18.65 21.24
C TYR A 183 9.28 18.03 20.22
N VAL A 184 8.04 17.76 20.63
CA VAL A 184 7.03 17.06 19.83
C VAL A 184 5.98 18.06 19.32
N VAL A 185 5.92 18.21 18.00
CA VAL A 185 4.93 19.01 17.27
C VAL A 185 3.93 18.06 16.64
N VAL A 186 2.64 18.22 16.95
CA VAL A 186 1.58 17.41 16.36
C VAL A 186 0.65 18.31 15.53
N LEU A 187 0.51 18.02 14.24
CA LEU A 187 -0.50 18.61 13.37
C LEU A 187 -1.63 17.60 13.24
N ASP A 188 -2.80 17.95 13.77
CA ASP A 188 -3.96 17.06 13.75
C ASP A 188 -5.27 17.83 13.76
N MET A 189 -6.33 17.16 13.31
CA MET A 189 -7.69 17.69 13.32
C MET A 189 -8.31 17.54 14.71
N PHE A 190 -7.88 16.53 15.47
CA PHE A 190 -8.43 16.22 16.78
C PHE A 190 -7.35 15.92 17.80
N LEU A 191 -7.64 16.25 19.06
CA LEU A 191 -6.85 15.75 20.17
C LEU A 191 -6.96 14.22 20.24
N ASN A 192 -5.82 13.54 20.25
CA ASN A 192 -5.72 12.08 20.27
C ASN A 192 -4.63 11.58 21.23
N GLU A 193 -4.38 10.27 21.27
CA GLU A 193 -3.41 9.66 22.18
C GLU A 193 -1.99 10.20 21.99
N THR A 194 -1.61 10.61 20.79
CA THR A 194 -0.29 11.19 20.51
C THR A 194 -0.19 12.63 20.99
N THR A 195 -1.27 13.41 20.89
CA THR A 195 -1.29 14.82 21.36
C THR A 195 -0.98 14.97 22.86
N LYS A 196 -1.19 13.92 23.65
CA LYS A 196 -0.83 13.90 25.09
C LYS A 196 0.67 14.02 25.37
N PHE A 197 1.50 13.76 24.36
CA PHE A 197 2.95 13.87 24.42
C PHE A 197 3.48 15.08 23.63
N ALA A 198 2.60 15.91 23.08
CA ALA A 198 2.99 17.05 22.27
C ALA A 198 3.33 18.26 23.15
N ASP A 199 4.40 18.99 22.80
CA ASP A 199 4.67 20.32 23.34
C ASP A 199 3.75 21.36 22.69
N ILE A 200 3.38 21.14 21.43
CA ILE A 200 2.42 21.97 20.70
C ILE A 200 1.55 21.12 19.78
N VAL A 201 0.25 21.42 19.80
CA VAL A 201 -0.72 20.87 18.85
C VAL A 201 -1.17 22.00 17.93
N ILE A 202 -1.07 21.77 16.63
CA ILE A 202 -1.42 22.71 15.58
C ILE A 202 -2.67 22.18 14.87
N PRO A 203 -3.78 22.95 14.83
CA PRO A 203 -4.99 22.55 14.13
C PRO A 203 -4.73 22.39 12.62
N ALA A 204 -4.88 21.16 12.12
CA ALA A 204 -4.80 20.86 10.69
C ALA A 204 -6.19 20.95 10.03
N LYS A 205 -6.23 21.36 8.76
CA LYS A 205 -7.43 21.26 7.91
C LYS A 205 -7.88 19.81 7.76
N PHE A 206 -9.19 19.61 7.63
CA PHE A 206 -9.77 18.34 7.23
C PHE A 206 -9.47 18.07 5.74
N ASP A 207 -9.36 16.81 5.33
CA ASP A 207 -9.05 16.45 3.93
C ASP A 207 -10.08 17.06 2.94
N LEU A 208 -11.36 17.15 3.35
CA LEU A 208 -12.44 17.75 2.57
C LEU A 208 -12.38 19.28 2.47
N GLU A 209 -11.50 19.92 3.24
CA GLU A 209 -11.25 21.38 3.25
C GLU A 209 -10.01 21.74 2.40
N CYS A 210 -9.43 20.76 1.71
CA CYS A 210 -8.24 20.92 0.88
C CYS A 210 -8.46 20.39 -0.53
N ASP A 211 -7.95 21.09 -1.54
CA ASP A 211 -7.80 20.51 -2.87
C ASP A 211 -6.74 19.40 -2.82
N ASP A 212 -7.10 18.19 -3.25
CA ASP A 212 -6.20 17.02 -3.17
C ASP A 212 -6.54 15.93 -4.20
N PHE A 213 -5.60 15.02 -4.44
CA PHE A 213 -5.77 13.83 -5.25
C PHE A 213 -5.92 12.58 -4.37
N ILE A 214 -6.95 11.79 -4.64
CA ILE A 214 -7.21 10.54 -3.93
C ILE A 214 -6.91 9.38 -4.88
N THR A 215 -5.97 8.52 -4.47
CA THR A 215 -5.58 7.31 -5.22
C THR A 215 -5.85 6.08 -4.37
N PRO A 216 -7.00 5.42 -4.52
CA PRO A 216 -7.37 4.31 -3.65
C PRO A 216 -6.49 3.08 -3.88
N TYR A 217 -6.26 2.29 -2.83
CA TYR A 217 -5.47 1.06 -2.94
C TYR A 217 -6.20 -0.05 -3.70
N PHE A 218 -7.53 -0.12 -3.62
CA PHE A 218 -8.30 -1.28 -4.09
C PHE A 218 -8.96 -1.06 -5.47
N THR A 219 -9.14 0.20 -5.86
CA THR A 219 -9.70 0.57 -7.16
C THR A 219 -8.58 1.22 -7.96
N PRO A 220 -8.22 0.70 -9.14
CA PRO A 220 -7.22 1.35 -9.98
C PRO A 220 -7.81 2.65 -10.53
N GLY A 221 -7.35 3.79 -10.04
CA GLY A 221 -7.89 5.08 -10.47
C GLY A 221 -7.35 6.24 -9.68
N ILE A 222 -7.91 7.41 -9.99
CA ILE A 222 -7.63 8.68 -9.33
C ILE A 222 -8.92 9.49 -9.26
N SER A 223 -9.15 10.15 -8.14
CA SER A 223 -10.20 11.16 -7.99
C SER A 223 -9.61 12.42 -7.42
N ILE A 224 -10.36 13.51 -7.53
CA ILE A 224 -10.01 14.78 -6.91
C ILE A 224 -10.98 15.09 -5.79
N ASN A 225 -10.46 15.69 -4.73
CA ASN A 225 -11.24 16.47 -3.80
C ASN A 225 -11.08 17.94 -4.16
N GLN A 226 -12.19 18.68 -4.24
CA GLN A 226 -12.17 20.14 -4.31
C GLN A 226 -12.61 20.68 -2.96
N GLY A 227 -11.67 21.30 -2.26
CA GLY A 227 -11.80 21.66 -0.86
C GLY A 227 -12.87 22.73 -0.64
N GLY A 228 -13.73 22.52 0.35
CA GLY A 228 -14.58 23.58 0.89
C GLY A 228 -13.78 24.58 1.74
N PRO A 229 -14.36 25.73 2.09
CA PRO A 229 -13.72 26.63 3.05
C PRO A 229 -13.59 25.93 4.40
N CYS A 230 -12.42 26.02 5.02
CA CYS A 230 -12.27 25.58 6.39
C CYS A 230 -13.09 26.48 7.32
N PRO A 231 -13.91 25.92 8.24
CA PRO A 231 -14.77 26.70 9.12
C PRO A 231 -13.99 27.45 10.21
N TYR A 232 -12.70 27.14 10.39
CA TYR A 232 -11.84 27.78 11.38
C TYR A 232 -10.88 28.77 10.72
N PRO A 233 -10.67 29.96 11.30
CA PRO A 233 -9.84 31.00 10.69
C PRO A 233 -8.34 30.67 10.65
N ASP A 234 -7.86 29.83 11.59
CA ASP A 234 -6.42 29.54 11.79
C ASP A 234 -6.03 28.09 11.43
N CYS A 235 -6.91 27.32 10.80
CA CYS A 235 -6.57 25.97 10.33
C CYS A 235 -5.66 26.06 9.09
N LEU A 236 -4.60 25.26 9.08
CA LEU A 236 -3.67 25.17 7.96
C LEU A 236 -3.65 23.75 7.43
N SER A 237 -3.47 23.59 6.13
CA SER A 237 -3.03 22.30 5.61
C SER A 237 -1.61 22.03 6.13
N ASN A 238 -1.20 20.76 6.13
CA ASN A 238 0.17 20.40 6.50
C ASN A 238 1.20 21.16 5.64
N TYR A 239 0.91 21.33 4.34
CA TYR A 239 1.81 22.04 3.42
C TYR A 239 1.87 23.55 3.71
N GLU A 240 0.73 24.20 3.94
CA GLU A 240 0.67 25.62 4.32
C GLU A 240 1.47 25.88 5.61
N PHE A 241 1.35 24.98 6.60
CA PHE A 241 2.17 25.06 7.81
C PHE A 241 3.67 25.01 7.51
N PHE A 242 4.13 24.03 6.72
CA PHE A 242 5.55 23.92 6.39
C PHE A 242 6.06 25.11 5.55
N GLN A 243 5.22 25.69 4.68
CA GLN A 243 5.55 26.92 3.95
C GLN A 243 5.71 28.12 4.91
N LEU A 244 4.84 28.27 5.91
CA LEU A 244 4.99 29.32 6.92
C LEU A 244 6.22 29.08 7.82
N LEU A 245 6.49 27.83 8.18
CA LEU A 245 7.69 27.47 8.94
C LEU A 245 8.96 27.80 8.15
N ALA A 246 9.00 27.47 6.86
CA ALA A 246 10.12 27.80 5.97
C ALA A 246 10.45 29.30 6.01
N LYS A 247 9.44 30.17 5.90
CA LYS A 247 9.59 31.63 6.03
C LYS A 247 10.16 32.07 7.38
N LYS A 248 9.79 31.38 8.47
CA LYS A 248 10.29 31.70 9.81
C LYS A 248 11.74 31.27 10.02
N ILE A 249 12.17 30.21 9.35
CA ILE A 249 13.54 29.67 9.47
C ILE A 249 14.49 30.10 8.33
N ARG A 250 14.06 31.05 7.48
CA ARG A 250 14.83 31.60 6.35
C ARG A 250 15.07 30.60 5.21
N TRP A 251 14.10 29.73 4.96
CA TRP A 251 14.08 28.72 3.88
C TRP A 251 13.04 29.05 2.80
N GLU A 252 12.48 30.26 2.82
CA GLU A 252 11.46 30.71 1.88
C GLU A 252 11.89 30.77 0.41
N ASP A 253 13.20 30.76 0.12
CA ASP A 253 13.72 30.74 -1.25
C ASP A 253 13.84 29.31 -1.83
N ASP A 254 13.55 28.29 -1.02
CA ASP A 254 13.56 26.90 -1.48
C ASP A 254 12.41 26.67 -2.49
N LYS A 255 12.71 25.96 -3.58
CA LYS A 255 11.79 25.73 -4.69
C LYS A 255 10.49 25.04 -4.27
N LEU A 256 10.51 24.23 -3.21
CA LEU A 256 9.33 23.53 -2.70
C LEU A 256 8.31 24.46 -2.05
N PHE A 257 8.68 25.68 -1.66
CA PHE A 257 7.81 26.60 -0.93
C PHE A 257 7.37 27.82 -1.75
N GLN A 258 7.63 27.82 -3.05
CA GLN A 258 7.31 28.94 -3.95
C GLN A 258 5.85 28.96 -4.40
N GLU A 259 5.14 27.85 -4.25
CA GLU A 259 3.79 27.67 -4.78
C GLU A 259 2.81 27.50 -3.62
N THR A 260 1.59 27.95 -3.82
CA THR A 260 0.47 27.60 -2.95
C THR A 260 0.00 26.18 -3.23
N GLN A 261 -0.71 25.57 -2.28
CA GLN A 261 -1.31 24.25 -2.50
C GLN A 261 -2.28 24.24 -3.69
N GLU A 262 -3.05 25.33 -3.89
CA GLU A 262 -3.98 25.48 -5.02
C GLU A 262 -3.23 25.52 -6.37
N GLU A 263 -2.09 26.22 -6.43
CA GLU A 263 -1.24 26.24 -7.64
C GLU A 263 -0.66 24.87 -7.95
N ILE A 264 -0.16 24.17 -6.93
CA ILE A 264 0.34 22.79 -7.07
C ILE A 264 -0.76 21.89 -7.60
N PHE A 265 -1.96 21.95 -7.01
CA PHE A 265 -3.11 21.15 -7.43
C PHE A 265 -3.45 21.41 -8.90
N LYS A 266 -3.61 22.68 -9.32
CA LYS A 266 -3.91 23.05 -10.70
C LYS A 266 -2.86 22.52 -11.68
N LYS A 267 -1.58 22.69 -11.37
CA LYS A 267 -0.49 22.19 -12.22
C LYS A 267 -0.47 20.66 -12.29
N CYS A 268 -0.72 19.98 -11.17
CA CYS A 268 -0.86 18.53 -11.16
C CYS A 268 -2.03 18.05 -12.04
N VAL A 269 -3.16 18.77 -12.07
CA VAL A 269 -4.25 18.47 -13.02
C VAL A 269 -3.77 18.66 -14.46
N GLU A 270 -3.05 19.74 -14.76
CA GLU A 270 -2.53 20.02 -16.10
C GLU A 270 -1.52 18.98 -16.60
N LEU A 271 -0.77 18.33 -15.69
CA LEU A 271 0.20 17.27 -15.97
C LEU A 271 -0.44 15.91 -16.30
N LEU A 272 -1.71 15.69 -15.96
CA LEU A 272 -2.40 14.43 -16.26
C LEU A 272 -2.69 14.27 -17.75
N PRO A 273 -2.86 13.05 -18.28
CA PRO A 273 -3.32 12.86 -19.67
C PRO A 273 -4.66 13.55 -19.94
N LYS A 274 -4.91 13.97 -21.18
CA LYS A 274 -6.10 14.76 -21.54
C LYS A 274 -7.42 14.05 -21.25
N GLU A 275 -7.48 12.74 -21.45
CA GLU A 275 -8.64 11.92 -21.09
C GLU A 275 -8.92 11.93 -19.59
N VAL A 276 -7.86 11.86 -18.77
CA VAL A 276 -7.96 11.92 -17.30
C VAL A 276 -8.44 13.30 -16.87
N GLN A 277 -7.86 14.38 -17.43
CA GLN A 277 -8.31 15.75 -17.16
C GLN A 277 -9.81 15.93 -17.46
N GLN A 278 -10.28 15.42 -18.61
CA GLN A 278 -11.69 15.50 -19.00
C GLN A 278 -12.58 14.71 -18.05
N SER A 279 -12.19 13.50 -17.67
CA SER A 279 -12.95 12.67 -16.73
C SER A 279 -13.01 13.29 -15.34
N LEU A 280 -11.89 13.83 -14.82
CA LEU A 280 -11.88 14.54 -13.54
C LEU A 280 -12.82 15.75 -13.56
N LYS A 281 -12.85 16.51 -14.66
CA LYS A 281 -13.73 17.67 -14.80
C LYS A 281 -15.22 17.30 -14.86
N LEU A 282 -15.57 16.20 -15.53
CA LEU A 282 -16.96 15.79 -15.73
C LEU A 282 -17.50 14.94 -14.58
N ASN A 283 -16.68 14.05 -14.04
CA ASN A 283 -17.09 12.99 -13.12
C ASN A 283 -16.45 13.11 -11.73
N GLY A 284 -15.41 13.91 -11.56
CA GLY A 284 -14.60 13.99 -10.32
C GLY A 284 -13.60 12.85 -10.14
N TYR A 285 -13.61 11.85 -11.02
CA TYR A 285 -12.72 10.69 -10.99
C TYR A 285 -12.37 10.18 -12.38
N TYR A 286 -11.34 9.34 -12.44
CA TYR A 286 -10.94 8.56 -13.60
C TYR A 286 -10.58 7.14 -13.16
N ILE A 287 -11.16 6.16 -13.86
CA ILE A 287 -10.86 4.73 -13.72
C ILE A 287 -10.44 4.27 -15.13
N PRO A 288 -9.19 3.80 -15.34
CA PRO A 288 -8.69 3.40 -16.64
C PRO A 288 -9.20 2.04 -17.11
N PHE A 289 -10.19 1.46 -16.41
CA PHE A 289 -10.73 0.14 -16.70
C PHE A 289 -12.26 0.17 -16.77
N GLY A 290 -12.82 -0.49 -17.78
CA GLY A 290 -14.22 -0.81 -17.92
C GLY A 290 -14.64 -2.08 -17.16
N ILE A 291 -15.95 -2.34 -17.10
CA ILE A 291 -16.53 -3.50 -16.40
C ILE A 291 -16.14 -4.86 -17.02
N ASN A 292 -15.77 -4.87 -18.30
CA ASN A 292 -15.41 -6.07 -19.05
C ASN A 292 -13.90 -6.25 -19.20
N ASP A 293 -13.09 -5.31 -18.70
CA ASP A 293 -11.65 -5.37 -18.89
C ASP A 293 -11.04 -6.46 -18.03
N ILE A 294 -10.10 -7.20 -18.60
CA ILE A 294 -9.40 -8.30 -17.94
C ILE A 294 -7.94 -7.89 -17.73
N PRO A 295 -7.47 -7.74 -16.48
CA PRO A 295 -6.08 -7.44 -16.22
C PRO A 295 -5.16 -8.53 -16.79
N TYR A 296 -4.17 -8.11 -17.57
CA TYR A 296 -3.20 -8.98 -18.25
C TYR A 296 -3.88 -10.03 -19.15
N GLU A 297 -4.92 -9.65 -19.90
CA GLU A 297 -5.60 -10.53 -20.88
C GLU A 297 -4.64 -11.15 -21.90
N ASP A 298 -3.60 -10.40 -22.30
CA ASP A 298 -2.54 -10.83 -23.20
C ASP A 298 -1.46 -11.70 -22.53
N LEU A 299 -1.58 -11.94 -21.23
CA LEU A 299 -0.61 -12.66 -20.39
C LEU A 299 0.81 -12.09 -20.44
N ASN A 300 0.93 -10.78 -20.69
CA ASN A 300 2.18 -10.03 -20.65
C ASN A 300 2.30 -9.24 -19.34
N PHE A 301 3.20 -9.68 -18.46
CA PHE A 301 3.35 -9.11 -17.13
C PHE A 301 4.40 -7.97 -17.11
N PRO A 302 4.32 -7.02 -16.16
CA PRO A 302 5.24 -5.89 -16.07
C PRO A 302 6.60 -6.30 -15.47
N THR A 303 7.25 -7.27 -16.09
CA THR A 303 8.54 -7.85 -15.74
C THR A 303 9.46 -7.80 -16.97
N PHE A 304 10.77 -7.97 -16.78
CA PHE A 304 11.74 -7.73 -17.87
C PHE A 304 11.56 -8.65 -19.10
N ASN A 305 10.90 -9.80 -18.93
CA ASN A 305 10.66 -10.78 -19.99
C ASN A 305 9.17 -11.07 -20.22
N GLY A 306 8.26 -10.27 -19.64
CA GLY A 306 6.82 -10.44 -19.80
C GLY A 306 6.21 -11.62 -19.05
N LYS A 307 6.97 -12.32 -18.20
CA LYS A 307 6.53 -13.52 -17.44
C LYS A 307 6.40 -13.26 -15.95
N ILE A 308 5.59 -14.06 -15.26
CA ILE A 308 5.54 -14.08 -13.80
C ILE A 308 6.87 -14.62 -13.26
N GLN A 309 7.49 -13.86 -12.35
CA GLN A 309 8.79 -14.18 -11.76
C GLN A 309 8.62 -14.72 -10.35
N ILE A 310 9.20 -15.89 -10.11
CA ILE A 310 9.11 -16.65 -8.86
C ILE A 310 10.50 -16.74 -8.24
#